data_AF-A0A4Q6C3G4-F1
#
_entry.id   AF-A0A4Q6C3G4-F1
#
_cell.length_a   1.000
_cell.length_b   1.000
_cell.length_c   1.000
_cell.angle_alpha   90.00
_cell.angle_beta   90.00
_cell.angle_gamma   90.00
#
_symmetry.space_group_name_H-M   'P 1'
#
loop_
_entity.id
_entity.type
_entity.pdbx_description
1 polymer ?
#
loop_
_entity_poly.entity_id
_entity_poly.type
_entity_poly.pdbx_seq_one_letter_code
_entity_poly.pdbx_strand_id
1 'polypeptide(L)'
;MVWGDLEKTNWFSEQKIKRSYKTDVAEQILALKDRFEVLQYGALSANPDLYPVYLVKTKSFDPSKHTVLITGGVHGYETSGVYGALGFMRENAADYEKSFNFVCAPCISP
;
A
#
# COMPACT_ATOMS: atom_id res chain seq x y z
N MET A 1 -1.35 32.23 -11.45
CA MET A 1 -0.25 31.80 -12.35
C MET A 1 -0.11 30.30 -12.24
N VAL A 2 0.19 29.62 -13.35
CA VAL A 2 0.41 28.16 -13.40
C VAL A 2 1.92 27.92 -13.29
N TRP A 3 2.33 26.91 -12.52
CA TRP A 3 3.74 26.52 -12.44
C TRP A 3 4.26 25.97 -13.78
N GLY A 4 5.43 26.44 -14.19
CA GLY A 4 6.23 25.86 -15.26
C GLY A 4 7.10 24.72 -14.76
N ASP A 5 8.00 24.24 -15.62
CA ASP A 5 8.88 23.11 -15.29
C ASP A 5 9.94 23.49 -14.25
N LEU A 6 10.43 24.73 -14.29
CA LEU A 6 11.42 25.23 -13.33
C LEU A 6 10.86 25.22 -11.89
N GLU A 7 9.62 25.69 -11.69
CA GLU A 7 8.99 25.70 -10.39
C GLU A 7 8.77 24.28 -9.85
N LYS A 8 8.35 23.34 -10.71
CA LYS A 8 8.16 21.92 -10.33
C LYS A 8 9.48 21.24 -9.96
N THR A 9 10.53 21.48 -10.74
CA THR A 9 11.86 20.92 -10.46
C THR A 9 12.42 21.46 -9.15
N ASN A 10 12.30 22.78 -8.92
CA ASN A 10 12.74 23.39 -7.66
C ASN A 10 11.97 22.81 -6.48
N TRP A 11 10.64 22.75 -6.56
CA TRP A 11 9.82 22.14 -5.52
C TRP A 11 10.22 20.68 -5.26
N PHE A 12 10.44 19.87 -6.30
CA PHE A 12 10.85 18.48 -6.14
C PHE A 12 12.22 18.36 -5.45
N SER A 13 13.18 19.21 -5.79
CA SER A 13 14.53 19.20 -5.20
C SER A 13 14.56 19.55 -3.70
N GLU A 14 13.55 20.26 -3.20
CA GLU A 14 13.40 20.60 -1.79
C GLU A 14 12.88 19.41 -0.95
N GLN A 15 12.28 18.41 -1.59
CA GLN A 15 11.71 17.27 -0.89
C GLN A 15 12.82 16.35 -0.37
N LYS A 16 12.65 15.86 0.87
CA LYS A 16 13.59 14.96 1.53
C LYS A 16 12.86 13.75 2.09
N ILE A 17 13.53 12.60 2.06
CA ILE A 17 13.07 11.40 2.76
C ILE A 17 13.09 11.67 4.27
N LYS A 18 11.93 11.53 4.93
CA LYS A 18 11.77 11.77 6.38
C LYS A 18 11.57 10.49 7.18
N ARG A 19 11.33 9.36 6.51
CA ARG A 19 11.00 8.05 7.08
C ARG A 19 11.23 6.94 6.05
N SER A 20 11.18 5.67 6.46
CA SER A 20 11.58 4.54 5.61
C SER A 20 10.36 3.77 5.13
N TYR A 21 10.01 3.86 3.84
CA TYR A 21 8.95 3.00 3.28
C TYR A 21 9.25 1.50 3.51
N LYS A 22 10.51 1.10 3.32
CA LYS A 22 10.94 -0.29 3.50
C LYS A 22 10.62 -0.81 4.90
N THR A 23 11.10 -0.11 5.92
CA THR A 23 10.99 -0.54 7.32
C THR A 23 9.61 -0.27 7.90
N ASP A 24 9.04 0.89 7.59
CA ASP A 24 7.78 1.33 8.19
C ASP A 24 6.56 0.67 7.54
N VAL A 25 6.66 0.22 6.29
CA VAL A 25 5.51 -0.28 5.52
C VAL A 25 5.78 -1.60 4.82
N ALA A 26 6.78 -1.69 3.94
CA ALA A 26 6.97 -2.86 3.07
C ALA A 26 7.22 -4.15 3.88
N GLU A 27 8.06 -4.09 4.92
CA GLU A 27 8.30 -5.23 5.81
C GLU A 27 7.02 -5.69 6.54
N GLN A 28 6.15 -4.76 6.94
CA GLN A 28 4.85 -5.08 7.54
C GLN A 28 3.90 -5.75 6.55
N ILE A 29 3.91 -5.32 5.28
CA ILE A 29 3.15 -5.98 4.21
C ILE A 29 3.65 -7.41 4.01
N LEU A 30 4.97 -7.60 3.90
CA LEU A 30 5.57 -8.91 3.66
C LEU A 30 5.33 -9.88 4.82
N ALA A 31 5.20 -9.38 6.05
CA ALA A 31 4.85 -10.20 7.21
C ALA A 31 3.45 -10.83 7.12
N LEU A 32 2.54 -10.28 6.29
CA LEU A 32 1.19 -10.83 6.08
C LEU A 32 1.14 -12.07 5.19
N LYS A 33 2.28 -12.52 4.62
CA LYS A 33 2.37 -13.72 3.76
C LYS A 33 1.97 -15.02 4.46
N ASP A 34 2.06 -15.05 5.79
CA ASP A 34 1.64 -16.17 6.61
C ASP A 34 0.15 -16.48 6.40
N ARG A 35 -0.69 -15.45 6.30
CA ARG A 35 -2.15 -15.55 6.25
C ARG A 35 -2.75 -15.18 4.90
N PHE A 36 -2.14 -14.25 4.19
CA PHE A 36 -2.62 -13.74 2.91
C PHE A 36 -1.67 -14.06 1.76
N GLU A 37 -2.15 -13.93 0.53
CA GLU A 37 -1.28 -13.88 -0.64
C GLU A 37 -0.79 -12.43 -0.82
N VAL A 38 0.53 -12.25 -0.89
CA VAL A 38 1.16 -10.94 -1.08
C VAL A 38 1.87 -10.92 -2.43
N LEU A 39 1.48 -9.97 -3.28
CA LEU A 39 1.98 -9.80 -4.64
C LEU A 39 2.65 -8.43 -4.77
N GLN A 40 3.82 -8.36 -5.39
CA GLN A 40 4.34 -7.10 -5.88
C GLN A 40 3.74 -6.85 -7.27
N TYR A 41 2.96 -5.78 -7.43
CA TYR A 41 2.29 -5.48 -8.70
C TYR A 41 3.02 -4.42 -9.53
N GLY A 42 4.08 -3.82 -8.97
CA GLY A 42 4.89 -2.84 -9.67
C GLY A 42 5.96 -2.22 -8.77
N ALA A 43 6.52 -1.12 -9.26
CA ALA A 43 7.40 -0.24 -8.50
C ALA A 43 7.35 1.18 -9.11
N LEU A 44 7.55 2.22 -8.30
CA LEU A 44 7.56 3.60 -8.81
C LEU A 44 8.87 3.91 -9.55
N SER A 45 8.75 4.55 -10.71
CA SER A 45 9.89 4.90 -11.58
C SER A 45 10.87 5.89 -10.96
N ALA A 46 10.45 6.66 -9.95
CA ALA A 46 11.31 7.57 -9.21
C ALA A 46 12.50 6.84 -8.54
N ASN A 47 12.25 5.65 -7.97
CA ASN A 47 13.28 4.73 -7.49
C ASN A 47 12.66 3.33 -7.32
N PRO A 48 12.72 2.46 -8.36
CA PRO A 48 12.04 1.17 -8.34
C PRO A 48 12.49 0.24 -7.20
N ASP A 49 13.75 0.34 -6.78
CA ASP A 49 14.30 -0.50 -5.72
C ASP A 49 13.81 -0.06 -4.33
N LEU A 50 13.63 1.24 -4.13
CA LEU A 50 13.12 1.79 -2.86
C LEU A 50 11.60 1.75 -2.77
N TYR A 51 10.89 1.75 -3.90
CA TYR A 51 9.44 1.92 -3.95
C TYR A 51 8.71 0.79 -4.70
N PRO A 52 8.95 -0.51 -4.36
CA PRO A 52 8.08 -1.58 -4.82
C PRO A 52 6.68 -1.41 -4.22
N VAL A 53 5.63 -1.68 -4.98
CA VAL A 53 4.23 -1.58 -4.50
C VAL A 53 3.56 -2.94 -4.49
N TYR A 54 2.78 -3.19 -3.43
CA TYR A 54 2.25 -4.50 -3.10
C TYR A 54 0.73 -4.54 -2.97
N LEU A 55 0.17 -5.69 -3.30
CA LEU A 55 -1.20 -6.09 -3.02
C LEU A 55 -1.20 -7.23 -2.00
N VAL A 56 -2.16 -7.21 -1.09
CA VAL A 56 -2.46 -8.28 -0.13
C VAL A 56 -3.87 -8.78 -0.43
N LYS A 57 -4.05 -10.07 -0.69
CA LYS A 57 -5.35 -10.66 -1.03
C LYS A 57 -5.63 -11.94 -0.26
N THR A 58 -6.91 -12.27 -0.09
CA THR A 58 -7.34 -13.58 0.43
C THR A 58 -6.76 -14.70 -0.43
N LYS A 59 -6.20 -15.75 0.20
CA LYS A 59 -5.55 -16.88 -0.50
C LYS A 59 -6.52 -17.68 -1.37
N SER A 60 -7.68 -18.02 -0.81
CA SER A 60 -8.70 -18.84 -1.46
C SER A 60 -9.85 -17.96 -1.92
N PHE A 61 -9.68 -17.34 -3.09
CA PHE A 61 -10.71 -16.48 -3.67
C PHE A 61 -11.94 -17.29 -4.06
N ASP A 62 -13.11 -16.88 -3.57
CA ASP A 62 -14.38 -17.58 -3.80
C ASP A 62 -15.33 -16.68 -4.62
N PRO A 63 -15.65 -17.04 -5.88
CA PRO A 63 -16.51 -16.21 -6.74
C PRO A 63 -17.95 -16.06 -6.22
N SER A 64 -18.37 -16.87 -5.25
CA SER A 64 -19.69 -16.71 -4.61
C SER A 64 -19.72 -15.60 -3.54
N LYS A 65 -18.55 -15.13 -3.07
CA LYS A 65 -18.44 -14.06 -2.07
C LYS A 65 -18.26 -12.69 -2.72
N HIS A 66 -18.76 -11.67 -2.05
CA HIS A 66 -18.48 -10.29 -2.44
C HIS A 66 -16.99 -9.96 -2.27
N THR A 67 -16.47 -9.11 -3.17
CA THR A 67 -15.08 -8.67 -3.12
C THR A 67 -15.01 -7.25 -2.58
N VAL A 68 -14.14 -7.04 -1.58
CA VAL A 68 -13.87 -5.73 -0.98
C VAL A 68 -12.47 -5.27 -1.35
N LEU A 69 -12.38 -4.05 -1.90
CA LEU A 69 -11.12 -3.37 -2.16
C LEU A 69 -10.83 -2.37 -1.04
N ILE A 70 -9.62 -2.44 -0.49
CA ILE A 70 -9.11 -1.52 0.52
C ILE A 70 -7.87 -0.81 -0.03
N THR A 71 -7.84 0.51 0.05
CA THR A 71 -6.70 1.31 -0.40
C THR A 71 -6.22 2.23 0.70
N GLY A 72 -4.92 2.21 0.98
CA GLY A 72 -4.24 3.11 1.90
C GLY A 72 -3.11 3.86 1.21
N GLY A 73 -2.70 4.98 1.79
CA GLY A 73 -1.56 5.76 1.29
C GLY A 73 -1.70 6.21 -0.16
N VAL A 74 -2.92 6.57 -0.60
CA VAL A 74 -3.12 7.28 -1.88
C VAL A 74 -2.32 8.58 -1.86
N HIS A 75 -2.37 9.29 -0.73
CA HIS A 75 -1.42 10.34 -0.39
C HIS A 75 -0.47 9.82 0.68
N GLY A 76 0.83 9.73 0.33
CA GLY A 76 1.83 9.12 1.21
C GLY A 76 1.97 9.78 2.58
N TYR A 77 1.64 11.08 2.72
CA TYR A 77 1.73 11.79 4.00
C TYR A 77 0.59 11.43 4.99
N GLU A 78 -0.50 10.82 4.53
CA GLU A 78 -1.67 10.43 5.33
C GLU A 78 -1.44 9.06 6.00
N THR A 79 -0.65 9.06 7.07
CA THR A 79 -0.14 7.82 7.69
C THR A 79 -1.20 6.87 8.20
N SER A 80 -2.29 7.40 8.75
CA SER A 80 -3.37 6.59 9.33
C SER A 80 -4.05 5.70 8.29
N GLY A 81 -4.12 6.12 7.02
CA GLY A 81 -4.68 5.28 5.95
C GLY A 81 -3.82 4.05 5.68
N VAL A 82 -2.49 4.20 5.69
CA VAL A 82 -1.54 3.09 5.50
C VAL A 82 -1.62 2.12 6.68
N TYR A 83 -1.47 2.63 7.90
CA TYR A 83 -1.46 1.77 9.08
C TYR A 83 -2.83 1.21 9.41
N GLY A 84 -3.92 1.90 9.09
CA GLY A 84 -5.28 1.39 9.22
C GLY A 84 -5.54 0.22 8.29
N ALA A 85 -5.12 0.32 7.02
CA ALA A 85 -5.23 -0.78 6.06
C ALA A 85 -4.40 -2.00 6.50
N LEU A 86 -3.16 -1.80 6.95
CA LEU A 86 -2.31 -2.86 7.49
C LEU A 86 -2.90 -3.48 8.77
N GLY A 87 -3.38 -2.64 9.69
CA GLY A 87 -4.00 -3.05 10.94
C GLY A 87 -5.23 -3.91 10.70
N PHE A 88 -6.14 -3.47 9.82
CA PHE A 88 -7.32 -4.26 9.45
C PHE A 88 -6.95 -5.62 8.87
N MET A 89 -6.04 -5.67 7.89
CA MET A 89 -5.59 -6.94 7.31
C MET A 89 -4.94 -7.84 8.36
N ARG A 90 -4.18 -7.25 9.29
CA ARG A 90 -3.49 -7.99 10.34
C ARG A 90 -4.42 -8.51 11.43
N GLU A 91 -5.45 -7.77 11.81
CA GLU A 91 -6.19 -8.03 13.06
C GLU A 91 -7.63 -8.46 12.83
N ASN A 92 -8.25 -8.10 11.70
CA ASN A 92 -9.69 -8.28 11.52
C ASN A 92 -10.09 -9.00 10.22
N ALA A 93 -9.33 -8.87 9.13
CA ALA A 93 -9.75 -9.40 7.83
C ALA A 93 -10.09 -10.90 7.86
N ALA A 94 -9.32 -11.71 8.61
CA ALA A 94 -9.55 -13.14 8.79
C ALA A 94 -10.94 -13.48 9.35
N ASP A 95 -11.48 -12.65 10.25
CA ASP A 95 -12.81 -12.86 10.85
C ASP A 95 -13.94 -12.71 9.82
N TYR A 96 -13.67 -11.96 8.75
CA TYR A 96 -14.63 -11.67 7.68
C TYR A 96 -14.42 -12.52 6.41
N GLU A 97 -13.38 -13.35 6.33
CA GLU A 97 -13.07 -14.15 5.14
C GLU A 97 -14.14 -15.20 4.80
N LYS A 98 -15.02 -15.55 5.75
CA LYS A 98 -16.20 -16.39 5.47
C LYS A 98 -17.21 -15.69 4.56
N SER A 99 -17.28 -14.37 4.62
CA SER A 99 -18.29 -13.56 3.92
C SER A 99 -17.73 -12.80 2.73
N PHE A 100 -16.44 -12.47 2.73
CA PHE A 100 -15.81 -11.61 1.72
C PHE A 100 -14.49 -12.16 1.20
N ASN A 101 -14.17 -11.83 -0.05
CA ASN A 101 -12.80 -11.82 -0.53
C ASN A 101 -12.21 -10.43 -0.31
N PHE A 102 -10.98 -10.35 0.18
CA PHE A 102 -10.28 -9.08 0.34
C PHE A 102 -9.18 -8.89 -0.71
N VAL A 103 -9.06 -7.65 -1.19
CA VAL A 103 -7.91 -7.14 -1.94
C VAL A 103 -7.51 -5.82 -1.31
N CYS A 104 -6.27 -5.69 -0.89
CA CYS A 104 -5.75 -4.52 -0.19
C CYS A 104 -4.48 -4.00 -0.84
N ALA A 105 -4.48 -2.73 -1.23
CA ALA A 105 -3.29 -1.96 -1.62
C ALA A 105 -2.98 -0.96 -0.48
N PRO A 106 -2.21 -1.38 0.54
CA PRO A 106 -2.10 -0.62 1.79
C PRO A 106 -1.28 0.68 1.64
N CYS A 107 -0.46 0.79 0.61
CA CYS A 107 0.31 2.01 0.32
C CYS A 107 0.53 2.13 -1.20
N ILE A 108 -0.24 3.04 -1.84
CA ILE A 108 -0.17 3.29 -3.29
C ILE A 108 0.94 4.28 -3.64
N SER A 109 1.19 5.26 -2.76
CA SER A 109 2.18 6.32 -2.92
C SER A 109 3.25 6.23 -1.81
N PRO A 110 4.18 5.26 -1.90
CA PRO A 110 5.27 5.05 -0.95
C PRO A 110 6.30 6.19 -0.90
#